data_AF-J7EQE6-F1
#
_entry.id   AF-J7EQE6-F1
#
_cell.length_a   1.000
_cell.length_b   1.000
_cell.length_c   1.000
_cell.angle_alpha   90.00
_cell.angle_beta   90.00
_cell.angle_gamma   90.00
#
_symmetry.space_group_name_H-M   'P 1'
#
loop_
_entity.id
_entity.type
_entity.pdbx_description
1 polymer ?
#
loop_
_entity_poly.entity_id
_entity_poly.type
_entity_poly.pdbx_seq_one_letter_code
_entity_poly.pdbx_strand_id
1 'polypeptide(L)'
;IFEYSIFSLKVITVIGSSTAFFASTVGLVQNDFKKIVAYSTCSQLGYMFFACGLSDYPLAIFHLSNHAYFKALLFLCSGAVIHAM
;
A
#
# COMPACT_ATOMS: atom_id res chain seq x y z
N ILE A 1 22.39 -2.96 -8.79
CA ILE A 1 23.12 -2.23 -7.72
C ILE A 1 22.45 -2.47 -6.36
N PHE A 2 21.16 -2.16 -6.19
CA PHE A 2 20.41 -2.42 -4.95
C PHE A 2 20.41 -3.89 -4.52
N GLU A 3 20.29 -4.82 -5.48
CA GLU A 3 20.36 -6.28 -5.28
C GLU A 3 21.54 -6.76 -4.43
N TYR A 4 22.68 -6.07 -4.58
CA TYR A 4 23.95 -6.49 -3.99
C TYR A 4 24.17 -5.86 -2.61
N SER A 5 23.27 -4.96 -2.17
CA SER A 5 23.33 -4.33 -0.85
C SER A 5 22.32 -4.97 0.10
N ILE A 6 22.77 -6.01 0.80
CA ILE A 6 21.96 -6.74 1.80
C ILE A 6 21.41 -5.80 2.88
N PHE A 7 22.22 -4.80 3.29
CA PHE A 7 21.79 -3.82 4.28
C PHE A 7 20.62 -2.97 3.75
N SER A 8 20.71 -2.46 2.51
CA SER A 8 19.64 -1.66 1.90
C SER A 8 18.36 -2.47 1.73
N LEU A 9 18.46 -3.72 1.27
CA LEU A 9 17.31 -4.61 1.12
C LEU A 9 16.60 -4.85 2.46
N LYS A 10 17.34 -5.18 3.53
CA LYS A 10 16.78 -5.37 4.87
C LYS A 10 16.05 -4.13 5.38
N VAL A 11 16.63 -2.94 5.17
CA VAL A 11 15.99 -1.67 5.55
C VAL A 11 14.67 -1.49 4.82
N ILE A 12 14.64 -1.72 3.51
CA ILE A 12 13.43 -1.61 2.69
C ILE A 12 12.36 -2.62 3.15
N THR A 13 12.74 -3.87 3.42
CA THR A 13 11.82 -4.91 3.91
C THR A 13 11.19 -4.52 5.25
N VAL A 14 11.98 -4.00 6.19
CA VAL A 14 11.49 -3.60 7.52
C VAL A 14 10.59 -2.37 7.42
N ILE A 15 10.97 -1.37 6.63
CA ILE A 15 10.13 -0.18 6.42
C ILE A 15 8.82 -0.54 5.72
N GLY A 16 8.87 -1.37 4.67
CA GLY A 16 7.68 -1.83 3.94
C GLY A 16 6.70 -2.60 4.85
N SER A 17 7.20 -3.58 5.59
CA SER A 17 6.39 -4.41 6.50
C SER A 17 5.79 -3.60 7.66
N SER A 18 6.59 -2.75 8.31
CA SER A 18 6.11 -1.87 9.38
C SER A 18 5.06 -0.87 8.89
N THR A 19 5.26 -0.27 7.70
CA THR A 19 4.29 0.63 7.07
C THR A 19 2.98 -0.10 6.74
N ALA A 20 3.07 -1.30 6.16
CA ALA A 20 1.90 -2.12 5.82
C ALA A 20 1.04 -2.41 7.05
N PHE A 21 1.69 -2.84 8.15
CA PHE A 21 1.02 -3.16 9.40
C PHE A 21 0.46 -1.92 10.12
N PHE A 22 1.25 -0.86 10.23
CA PHE A 22 0.81 0.37 10.89
C PHE A 22 -0.34 1.05 10.15
N ALA A 23 -0.25 1.20 8.82
CA ALA A 23 -1.30 1.87 8.07
C ALA A 23 -2.60 1.05 8.02
N SER A 24 -2.54 -0.28 8.01
CA SER A 24 -3.74 -1.13 8.06
C SER A 24 -4.44 -1.02 9.41
N THR A 25 -3.69 -1.09 10.52
CA THR A 25 -4.26 -0.95 11.87
C THR A 25 -4.87 0.43 12.11
N VAL A 26 -4.21 1.51 11.68
CA VAL A 26 -4.77 2.87 11.74
C VAL A 26 -6.01 3.02 10.85
N GLY A 27 -6.02 2.36 9.68
CA GLY A 27 -7.15 2.35 8.75
C GLY A 27 -8.44 1.76 9.33
N LEU A 28 -8.34 0.76 10.20
CA LEU A 28 -9.49 0.08 10.83
C LEU A 28 -10.30 0.99 11.76
N VAL A 29 -9.67 2.02 12.32
CA VAL A 29 -10.29 2.93 13.29
C VAL A 29 -10.66 4.29 12.69
N GLN A 30 -10.51 4.46 11.36
CA GLN A 30 -10.92 5.68 10.69
C GLN A 30 -12.44 5.69 10.48
N ASN A 31 -13.08 6.83 10.75
CA ASN A 31 -14.53 7.02 10.55
C ASN A 31 -14.88 7.66 9.20
N ASP A 32 -13.90 8.27 8.52
CA ASP A 32 -14.11 8.92 7.23
C ASP A 32 -13.76 7.96 6.08
N PHE A 33 -14.67 7.74 5.13
CA PHE A 33 -14.44 6.87 3.97
C PHE A 33 -13.15 7.21 3.22
N LYS A 34 -12.90 8.49 2.93
CA LYS A 34 -11.68 8.93 2.23
C LYS A 34 -10.41 8.59 3.01
N LYS A 35 -10.43 8.69 4.35
CA LYS A 35 -9.27 8.35 5.19
C LYS A 35 -9.05 6.84 5.24
N ILE A 36 -10.12 6.03 5.37
CA ILE A 36 -10.03 4.56 5.31
C ILE A 36 -9.35 4.14 3.99
N VAL A 37 -9.78 4.71 2.85
CA VAL A 37 -9.20 4.40 1.54
C VAL A 37 -7.75 4.88 1.43
N ALA A 38 -7.42 6.06 1.98
CA ALA A 38 -6.05 6.58 1.99
C ALA A 38 -5.09 5.70 2.81
N TYR A 39 -5.47 5.29 4.03
CA TYR A 39 -4.63 4.43 4.87
C TYR A 39 -4.46 3.04 4.28
N SER A 40 -5.51 2.49 3.65
CA SER A 40 -5.35 1.24 2.91
C SER A 40 -4.44 1.40 1.67
N THR A 41 -4.31 2.58 1.07
CA THR A 41 -3.29 2.84 0.02
C THR A 41 -1.89 2.84 0.60
N CYS A 42 -1.68 3.53 1.72
CA CYS A 42 -0.40 3.54 2.42
C CYS A 42 0.04 2.11 2.81
N SER A 43 -0.89 1.29 3.30
CA SER A 43 -0.61 -0.11 3.65
C SER A 43 -0.20 -0.96 2.45
N GLN A 44 -0.91 -0.80 1.32
CA GLN A 44 -0.63 -1.55 0.09
C GLN A 44 0.69 -1.12 -0.57
N LEU A 45 1.04 0.17 -0.53
CA LEU A 45 2.38 0.63 -0.91
C LEU A 45 3.47 0.02 0.01
N GLY A 46 3.18 -0.13 1.30
CA GLY A 46 4.05 -0.85 2.23
C GLY A 46 4.30 -2.30 1.79
N TYR A 47 3.27 -3.03 1.35
CA TYR A 47 3.42 -4.37 0.78
C TYR A 47 4.31 -4.41 -0.47
N MET A 48 4.17 -3.44 -1.37
CA MET A 48 5.01 -3.35 -2.58
C MET A 48 6.47 -3.07 -2.21
N PHE A 49 6.72 -2.19 -1.24
CA PHE A 49 8.07 -1.94 -0.74
C PHE A 49 8.66 -3.17 -0.04
N PHE A 50 7.86 -3.91 0.73
CA PHE A 50 8.27 -5.18 1.32
C PHE A 50 8.72 -6.17 0.23
N ALA A 51 7.94 -6.35 -0.83
CA ALA A 51 8.29 -7.20 -1.97
C ALA A 51 9.59 -6.75 -2.66
N CYS A 52 9.76 -5.45 -2.92
CA CYS A 52 11.02 -4.89 -3.44
C CYS A 52 12.22 -5.16 -2.50
N GLY A 53 12.02 -5.12 -1.18
CA GLY A 53 13.06 -5.44 -0.19
C GLY A 53 13.46 -6.91 -0.18
N LEU A 54 12.57 -7.80 -0.62
CA LEU A 54 12.87 -9.22 -0.87
C LEU A 54 13.44 -9.47 -2.28
N SER A 55 13.74 -8.40 -3.03
CA SER A 55 14.17 -8.44 -4.43
C SER A 55 13.14 -9.04 -5.40
N ASP A 56 11.87 -9.16 -5.02
CA ASP A 56 10.80 -9.64 -5.91
C ASP A 56 10.09 -8.47 -6.60
N TYR A 57 10.83 -7.79 -7.49
CA TYR A 57 10.30 -6.65 -8.25
C TYR A 57 9.13 -7.02 -9.19
N PRO A 58 9.13 -8.18 -9.88
CA PRO A 58 7.97 -8.57 -10.68
C PRO A 58 6.68 -8.65 -9.86
N LEU A 59 6.74 -9.22 -8.66
CA LEU A 59 5.60 -9.27 -7.75
C LEU A 59 5.18 -7.86 -7.29
N ALA A 60 6.15 -7.00 -6.96
CA ALA A 60 5.85 -5.62 -6.57
C ALA A 60 5.15 -4.83 -7.69
N ILE A 61 5.58 -4.98 -8.94
CA ILE A 61 4.96 -4.33 -10.12
C ILE A 61 3.59 -4.91 -10.43
N PHE A 62 3.44 -6.23 -10.35
CA PHE A 62 2.14 -6.89 -10.50
C PHE A 62 1.14 -6.38 -9.46
N HIS A 63 1.57 -6.29 -8.19
CA HIS A 63 0.76 -5.73 -7.12
C HIS A 63 0.43 -4.26 -7.37
N LEU A 64 1.40 -3.44 -7.79
CA LEU A 64 1.20 -2.03 -8.12
C LEU A 64 0.14 -1.83 -9.21
N SER A 65 0.18 -2.65 -10.27
CA SER A 65 -0.80 -2.62 -11.34
C SER A 65 -2.22 -2.89 -10.82
N ASN A 66 -2.41 -4.01 -10.10
CA ASN A 66 -3.71 -4.36 -9.52
C ASN A 66 -4.20 -3.28 -8.55
N HIS A 67 -3.32 -2.77 -7.70
CA HIS A 67 -3.62 -1.71 -6.75
C HIS A 67 -4.12 -0.44 -7.46
N ALA A 68 -3.49 -0.03 -8.57
CA ALA A 68 -3.91 1.15 -9.32
C ALA A 68 -5.37 1.02 -9.78
N TYR A 69 -5.76 -0.12 -10.35
CA TYR A 69 -7.14 -0.38 -10.78
C TYR A 69 -8.12 -0.36 -9.61
N PHE A 70 -7.88 -1.18 -8.58
CA PHE A 70 -8.81 -1.32 -7.47
C PHE A 70 -8.92 -0.07 -6.61
N LYS A 71 -7.82 0.69 -6.43
CA LYS A 71 -7.87 1.95 -5.69
C LYS A 71 -8.58 3.06 -6.45
N ALA A 72 -8.37 3.18 -7.76
CA ALA A 72 -9.12 4.13 -8.57
C ALA A 72 -10.62 3.85 -8.44
N LEU A 73 -11.03 2.59 -8.53
CA LEU A 73 -12.42 2.18 -8.33
C LEU A 73 -12.96 2.56 -6.94
N LEU A 74 -12.24 2.23 -5.86
CA LEU A 74 -12.68 2.53 -4.50
C LEU A 74 -12.83 4.03 -4.22
N PHE A 75 -11.93 4.86 -4.76
CA PHE A 75 -12.05 6.30 -4.65
C PHE A 75 -13.27 6.86 -5.40
N LEU A 76 -13.53 6.35 -6.61
CA LEU A 76 -14.71 6.74 -7.39
C LEU A 76 -16.01 6.30 -6.69
N CYS A 77 -16.08 5.06 -6.20
CA CYS A 77 -17.24 4.57 -5.45
C CYS A 77 -17.47 5.36 -4.16
N SER A 78 -16.42 5.63 -3.38
CA SER A 78 -16.54 6.47 -2.18
C SER A 78 -17.01 7.88 -2.52
N GLY A 79 -16.51 8.47 -3.61
CA GLY A 79 -16.96 9.78 -4.10
C GLY A 79 -18.44 9.80 -4.49
N ALA A 80 -18.91 8.77 -5.20
CA ALA A 80 -20.30 8.63 -5.59
C ALA A 80 -21.24 8.50 -4.37
N VAL A 81 -20.86 7.70 -3.37
CA VAL A 81 -21.64 7.53 -2.13
C VAL A 81 -21.73 8.84 -1.35
N ILE A 82 -20.61 9.56 -1.19
CA ILE A 82 -20.58 10.84 -0.47
C ILE A 82 -21.40 11.90 -1.21
N HIS A 83 -21.44 11.87 -2.55
CA HIS A 83 -22.24 12.83 -3.32
C HIS A 83 -23.75 12.57 -3.24
N ALA A 84 -24.16 11.31 -3.06
CA ALA A 84 -25.56 10.91 -3.01
C ALA A 84 -26.21 11.05 -1.62
N MET A 85 -25.41 11.23 -0.57
CA MET A 85 -25.85 11.42 0.81
C MET A 85 -25.99 12.91 1.14
#